data_AF-A0A662KEE6-F1
#
_entry.id   AF-A0A662KEE6-F1
#
_cell.length_a   1.000
_cell.length_b   1.000
_cell.length_c   1.000
_cell.angle_alpha   90.00
_cell.angle_beta   90.00
_cell.angle_gamma   90.00
#
_symmetry.space_group_name_H-M   'P 1'
#
loop_
_entity.id
_entity.type
_entity.pdbx_description
1 polymer ?
#
loop_
_entity_poly.entity_id
_entity_poly.type
_entity_poly.pdbx_seq_one_letter_code
_entity_poly.pdbx_strand_id
1 'polypeptide(L)' 'MELIGLCSICGRAGARYTCRLCGRIVCEKCFDFQNGICINCRSSKHI' A
#
# COMPACT_ATOMS: atom_id res chain seq x y z
N MET A 1 13.36 15.14 9.31
CA MET A 1 13.31 13.67 9.27
C MET A 1 12.26 13.29 8.24
N GLU A 2 12.66 12.84 7.05
CA GLU A 2 11.71 12.29 6.09
C GLU A 2 11.20 10.97 6.66
N LEU A 3 9.96 10.95 7.13
CA LEU A 3 9.30 9.75 7.61
C LEU A 3 8.97 8.88 6.39
N ILE A 4 10.00 8.28 5.79
CA ILE A 4 9.79 7.28 4.76
C ILE A 4 9.30 6.03 5.48
N GLY A 5 7.98 5.92 5.62
CA GLY A 5 7.35 4.80 6.30
C GLY A 5 7.80 3.46 5.72
N LEU A 6 7.81 2.42 6.55
CA LEU A 6 7.97 1.05 6.09
C LEU A 6 6.65 0.57 5.47
N CYS A 7 6.75 -0.18 4.36
CA CYS A 7 5.58 -0.70 3.69
C CYS A 7 4.87 -1.70 4.62
N SER A 8 3.58 -1.47 4.92
CA SER A 8 2.83 -2.38 5.79
C SER A 8 2.60 -3.78 5.20
N ILE A 9 2.99 -4.04 3.94
CA ILE A 9 2.88 -5.35 3.28
C ILE A 9 4.22 -6.07 3.23
N CYS A 10 5.28 -5.42 2.76
CA CYS A 10 6.58 -6.08 2.53
C CYS A 10 7.69 -5.62 3.48
N GLY A 11 7.42 -4.67 4.38
CA GLY A 11 8.38 -4.16 5.36
C GLY A 11 9.51 -3.31 4.78
N ARG A 12 9.55 -3.07 3.47
CA ARG A 12 10.60 -2.25 2.84
C ARG A 12 10.35 -0.76 3.07
N ALA A 13 11.43 0.00 3.22
CA ALA A 13 11.36 1.46 3.18
C ALA A 13 10.79 1.94 1.84
N GLY A 14 10.24 3.15 1.83
CA GLY A 14 9.61 3.74 0.64
C GLY A 14 8.09 3.67 0.64
N ALA A 15 7.44 3.49 1.79
CA ALA A 15 5.99 3.57 1.89
C ALA A 15 5.55 5.03 1.82
N ARG A 16 4.93 5.38 0.70
CA ARG A 16 4.49 6.75 0.37
C ARG A 16 3.06 6.79 -0.13
N TYR A 17 2.44 5.64 -0.37
CA TYR A 17 1.11 5.52 -0.95
C TYR A 17 0.14 4.94 0.07
N THR A 18 -1.00 5.59 0.24
CA THR A 18 -2.03 5.16 1.18
C THR A 18 -3.16 4.45 0.45
N CYS A 19 -3.47 3.21 0.82
CA CYS A 19 -4.60 2.49 0.26
C CYS A 19 -5.92 3.17 0.66
N ARG A 20 -6.74 3.60 -0.30
CA ARG A 20 -8.05 4.23 -0.01
C ARG A 20 -9.08 3.30 0.64
N LEU A 21 -8.90 1.98 0.58
CA LEU A 21 -9.83 1.00 1.15
C LEU A 21 -9.50 0.62 2.59
N CYS A 22 -8.23 0.35 2.90
CA CYS A 22 -7.83 -0.14 4.23
C CYS A 22 -6.93 0.83 5.01
N GLY A 23 -6.56 1.97 4.43
CA GLY A 23 -5.74 3.00 5.08
C GLY A 23 -4.25 2.66 5.27
N ARG A 24 -3.80 1.48 4.85
CA ARG A 24 -2.38 1.08 4.97
C ARG A 24 -1.47 1.93 4.09
N ILE A 25 -0.30 2.31 4.61
CA ILE A 25 0.76 2.94 3.83
C ILE A 25 1.66 1.86 3.23
N VAL A 26 1.83 1.89 1.91
CA VAL A 26 2.55 0.89 1.13
C VAL A 26 3.53 1.54 0.16
N CYS A 27 4.54 0.78 -0.28
CA CYS A 27 5.45 1.21 -1.34
C CYS A 27 4.80 1.07 -2.72
N GLU A 28 5.40 1.70 -3.73
CA GLU A 28 4.93 1.65 -5.14
C GLU A 28 4.69 0.23 -5.65
N LYS A 29 5.53 -0.74 -5.24
CA LYS A 29 5.42 -2.14 -5.68
C LYS A 29 4.20 -2.86 -5.11
N CYS A 30 3.73 -2.40 -3.95
CA CYS A 30 2.58 -2.95 -3.25
C CYS A 30 1.32 -2.08 -3.43
N PHE A 31 1.39 -1.02 -4.25
CA PHE A 31 0.29 -0.13 -4.56
C PHE A 31 -0.18 -0.36 -5.99
N ASP A 32 -1.49 -0.52 -6.17
CA ASP A 32 -2.15 -0.57 -7.45
C ASP A 32 -2.63 0.84 -7.82
N PHE A 33 -1.87 1.51 -8.69
CA PHE A 33 -2.15 2.87 -9.13
C PHE A 33 -3.44 3.01 -9.94
N GLN A 34 -3.87 1.94 -10.63
CA GLN A 34 -5.09 1.97 -11.43
C GLN A 34 -6.34 2.11 -10.55
N ASN A 35 -6.36 1.41 -9.42
CA ASN A 35 -7.50 1.41 -8.49
C ASN A 35 -7.28 2.33 -7.27
N GLY A 36 -6.04 2.76 -7.02
CA GLY A 36 -5.66 3.57 -5.87
C GLY A 36 -5.65 2.79 -4.54
N ILE A 37 -5.40 1.48 -4.60
CA ILE A 37 -5.49 0.55 -3.46
C ILE A 37 -4.23 -0.29 -3.34
N CYS A 38 -4.01 -0.97 -2.22
CA CYS A 38 -2.90 -1.91 -2.12
C CYS A 38 -3.20 -3.25 -2.81
N ILE A 39 -2.14 -3.99 -3.17
CA ILE A 39 -2.27 -5.29 -3.84
C ILE A 39 -3.10 -6.30 -3.04
N ASN A 40 -3.10 -6.24 -1.71
CA ASN A 40 -3.93 -7.12 -0.89
C ASN A 40 -5.41 -6.79 -1.11
N CYS A 41 -5.82 -5.52 -1.04
CA CYS A 41 -7.21 -5.13 -1.32
C CYS A 41 -7.63 -5.40 -2.77
N ARG A 42 -6.69 -5.34 -3.71
CA ARG A 42 -6.95 -5.72 -5.11
C ARG A 42 -7.19 -7.21 -5.27
N SER A 43 -6.41 -8.04 -4.59
CA SER A 43 -6.51 -9.50 -4.63
C SER A 43 -7.61 -10.06 -3.72
N SER A 44 -8.00 -9.32 -2.69
CA SER A 44 -9.16 -9.62 -1.86
C SER A 44 -10.42 -9.38 -2.68
N LYS A 45 -10.89 -10.41 -3.38
CA LYS A 45 -12.33 -10.59 -3.53
C LYS A 45 -12.89 -10.76 -2.13
N HIS A 46 -13.30 -9.66 -1.49
CA HIS A 46 -14.22 -9.72 -0.36
C HIS A 46 -15.53 -10.32 -0.92
N ILE A 47 -15.58 -11.65 -0.96
CA ILE A 47 -16.80 -12.46 -1.10
C ILE A 47 -17.09 -13.08 0.26
#